data_AF-A0A968VT54-F1
#
_entry.id   AF-A0A968VT54-F1
#
_cell.length_a   1.000
_cell.length_b   1.000
_cell.length_c   1.000
_cell.angle_alpha   90.00
_cell.angle_beta   90.00
_cell.angle_gamma   90.00
#
_symmetry.space_group_name_H-M   'P 1'
#
loop_
_entity.id
_entity.type
_entity.pdbx_description
1 polymer ?
#
loop_
_entity_poly.entity_id
_entity_poly.type
_entity_poly.pdbx_seq_one_letter_code
_entity_poly.pdbx_strand_id
1 'polypeptide(L)'
;MAHLLTALTFREFDSNGAPLVGGKLYSYLAGTSTPLATYSDPAGETPNTNPVVLDGDGRADVYLGNGSYKFILTDAADVPIYEKDDIQPSAGVDVESASPGPNTPSPTGRWRRI
;
A
#
# COMPACT_ATOMS: atom_id res chain seq x y z
N MET A 1 -7.35 -16.75 -10.98
CA MET A 1 -6.31 -16.18 -10.12
C MET A 1 -6.98 -15.18 -9.19
N ALA A 2 -7.01 -15.44 -7.88
CA ALA A 2 -7.51 -14.47 -6.91
C ALA A 2 -6.35 -13.53 -6.57
N HIS A 3 -6.49 -12.24 -6.87
CA HIS A 3 -5.50 -11.24 -6.50
C HIS A 3 -5.87 -10.73 -5.10
N LEU A 4 -5.00 -10.97 -4.11
CA LEU A 4 -5.18 -10.45 -2.76
C LEU A 4 -4.62 -9.02 -2.71
N LEU A 5 -5.40 -8.09 -2.18
CA LEU A 5 -4.98 -6.72 -1.89
C LEU A 5 -3.94 -6.71 -0.77
N THR A 6 -3.02 -5.75 -0.82
CA THR A 6 -2.03 -5.56 0.23
C THR A 6 -2.67 -4.93 1.45
N ALA A 7 -2.57 -5.62 2.59
CA ALA A 7 -2.91 -5.08 3.89
C ALA A 7 -1.81 -4.11 4.36
N LEU A 8 -2.20 -2.90 4.74
CA LEU A 8 -1.34 -1.96 5.45
C LEU A 8 -2.00 -1.64 6.79
N THR A 9 -1.31 -2.01 7.87
CA THR A 9 -1.72 -1.68 9.24
C THR A 9 -0.97 -0.44 9.68
N PHE A 10 -1.71 0.62 9.97
CA PHE A 10 -1.18 1.82 10.61
C PHE A 10 -1.32 1.66 12.11
N ARG A 11 -0.26 1.98 12.86
CA ARG A 11 -0.28 1.97 14.33
C ARG A 11 0.47 3.16 14.86
N GLU A 12 -0.26 4.05 15.51
CA GLU A 12 0.27 5.34 15.93
C GLU A 12 0.08 5.52 17.43
N PHE A 13 1.07 6.15 18.04
CA PHE A 13 1.13 6.43 19.47
C PHE A 13 1.21 7.94 19.66
N ASP A 14 0.45 8.45 20.61
CA ASP A 14 0.52 9.84 21.05
C ASP A 14 1.88 10.17 21.68
N SER A 15 2.18 11.46 21.80
CA SER A 15 3.35 12.01 22.49
C SER A 15 3.59 11.45 23.91
N ASN A 16 2.55 10.97 24.58
CA ASN A 16 2.62 10.33 25.89
C ASN A 16 2.92 8.81 25.84
N GLY A 17 3.12 8.23 24.66
CA GLY A 17 3.29 6.78 24.45
C GLY A 17 1.98 5.98 24.55
N ALA A 18 0.84 6.66 24.70
CA ALA A 18 -0.48 6.04 24.66
C ALA A 18 -0.91 5.79 23.21
N PRO A 19 -1.67 4.73 22.90
CA PRO A 19 -2.23 4.54 21.56
C PRO A 19 -3.12 5.73 21.16
N LEU A 20 -3.01 6.18 19.91
CA LEU A 20 -3.81 7.29 19.39
C LEU A 20 -5.23 6.83 19.04
N VAL A 21 -6.06 6.66 20.08
CA VAL A 21 -7.44 6.18 19.95
C VAL A 21 -8.34 7.27 19.35
N GLY A 22 -9.11 6.91 18.33
CA GLY A 22 -10.05 7.84 17.69
C GLY A 22 -9.41 8.81 16.70
N GLY A 23 -8.13 8.64 16.37
CA GLY A 23 -7.52 9.33 15.24
C GLY A 23 -8.23 8.99 13.93
N LYS A 24 -8.19 9.91 12.96
CA LYS A 24 -8.81 9.70 11.64
C LYS A 24 -7.71 9.64 10.58
N LEU A 25 -7.68 8.52 9.86
CA LEU A 25 -6.82 8.27 8.72
C LEU A 25 -7.58 8.59 7.44
N TYR A 26 -7.14 9.63 6.75
CA TYR A 26 -7.66 10.01 5.45
C TYR A 26 -6.80 9.40 4.34
N SER A 27 -7.46 8.84 3.32
CA SER A 27 -6.81 8.26 2.14
C SER A 27 -7.15 9.06 0.88
N TYR A 28 -6.12 9.43 0.13
CA TYR A 28 -6.21 10.16 -1.13
C TYR A 28 -5.36 9.48 -2.21
N LEU A 29 -5.60 9.81 -3.47
CA LEU A 29 -4.74 9.40 -4.58
C LEU A 29 -3.43 10.22 -4.53
N ALA A 30 -2.28 9.55 -4.62
CA ALA A 30 -0.97 10.22 -4.48
C ALA A 30 -0.79 11.38 -5.47
N GLY A 31 -0.11 12.43 -4.99
CA GLY A 31 0.05 13.67 -5.76
C GLY A 31 -1.24 14.49 -5.96
N THR A 32 -2.38 14.05 -5.40
CA THR A 32 -3.65 14.77 -5.46
C THR A 32 -4.33 14.81 -4.09
N SER A 33 -5.46 15.52 -4.01
CA SER A 33 -6.36 15.52 -2.83
C SER A 33 -7.69 14.83 -3.13
N THR A 34 -7.71 13.95 -4.15
CA THR A 34 -8.90 13.19 -4.51
C THR A 34 -9.06 12.03 -3.52
N PRO A 35 -10.14 11.96 -2.74
CA PRO A 35 -10.34 10.88 -1.79
C PRO A 35 -10.41 9.55 -2.52
N LEU A 36 -9.62 8.59 -2.05
CA LEU A 36 -9.54 7.27 -2.66
C LEU A 36 -10.05 6.24 -1.65
N ALA A 37 -11.01 5.41 -2.09
CA ALA A 37 -11.57 4.37 -1.26
C ALA A 37 -10.53 3.28 -1.00
N THR A 38 -10.39 2.91 0.27
CA THR A 38 -9.65 1.72 0.70
C THR A 38 -10.64 0.61 1.01
N TYR A 39 -10.15 -0.59 1.31
CA TYR A 39 -11.00 -1.75 1.59
C TYR A 39 -10.69 -2.32 2.98
N SER A 40 -11.66 -3.00 3.60
CA SER A 40 -11.51 -3.71 4.87
C SER A 40 -11.09 -5.17 4.68
N ASP A 41 -11.13 -5.64 3.43
CA ASP A 41 -10.88 -7.03 3.08
C ASP A 41 -9.77 -7.13 2.03
N PRO A 42 -8.94 -8.19 2.09
CA PRO A 42 -7.95 -8.46 1.04
C PRO A 42 -8.60 -8.81 -0.30
N ALA A 43 -9.88 -9.15 -0.33
CA ALA A 43 -10.63 -9.37 -1.55
C ALA A 43 -11.12 -8.06 -2.19
N GLY A 44 -11.08 -6.93 -1.48
CA GLY A 44 -11.60 -5.65 -1.97
C GLY A 44 -13.13 -5.62 -2.08
N GLU A 45 -13.84 -6.47 -1.34
CA GLU A 45 -15.31 -6.55 -1.43
C GLU A 45 -16.00 -5.50 -0.55
N THR A 46 -15.44 -5.20 0.62
CA THR A 46 -15.98 -4.20 1.54
C THR A 46 -15.17 -2.91 1.45
N PRO A 47 -15.69 -1.83 0.85
CA PRO A 47 -15.03 -0.53 0.89
C PRO A 47 -15.08 0.04 2.31
N ASN A 48 -13.95 0.57 2.78
CA ASN A 48 -13.84 1.29 4.04
C ASN A 48 -14.42 2.71 3.93
N THR A 49 -14.87 3.24 5.05
CA THR A 49 -15.24 4.66 5.16
C THR A 49 -14.00 5.54 5.04
N ASN A 50 -14.11 6.66 4.31
CA ASN A 50 -13.08 7.68 4.27
C ASN A 50 -13.62 8.94 4.97
N PRO A 51 -13.13 9.29 6.17
CA PRO A 51 -11.94 8.76 6.86
C PRO A 51 -12.12 7.40 7.57
N VAL A 52 -11.01 6.69 7.75
CA VAL A 52 -10.91 5.47 8.58
C VAL A 52 -10.56 5.88 10.00
N VAL A 53 -11.39 5.53 10.98
CA VAL A 53 -11.15 5.85 12.39
C VAL A 53 -10.27 4.77 13.02
N LEU A 54 -9.22 5.18 13.73
CA LEU A 54 -8.35 4.30 14.49
C LEU A 54 -9.10 3.71 15.68
N ASP A 55 -8.92 2.41 15.90
CA ASP A 55 -9.55 1.67 16.99
C ASP A 55 -8.93 2.00 18.38
N GLY A 56 -9.43 1.39 19.45
CA GLY A 56 -8.99 1.55 20.85
C GLY A 56 -7.51 1.26 21.12
N ASP A 57 -6.80 0.67 20.15
CA ASP A 57 -5.36 0.40 20.21
C ASP A 57 -4.54 1.35 19.33
N GLY A 58 -5.15 2.39 18.75
CA GLY A 58 -4.51 3.31 17.82
C GLY A 58 -4.12 2.63 16.51
N ARG A 59 -4.93 1.65 16.07
CA ARG A 59 -4.67 0.83 14.89
C ARG A 59 -5.74 1.05 13.84
N ALA A 60 -5.32 1.06 12.57
CA ALA A 60 -6.22 1.07 11.42
C ALA A 60 -5.70 0.09 10.36
N ASP A 61 -6.53 -0.89 10.03
CA ASP A 61 -6.25 -1.86 8.97
C ASP A 61 -6.92 -1.39 7.68
N VAL A 62 -6.10 -1.12 6.66
CA VAL A 62 -6.59 -0.70 5.35
C VAL A 62 -5.96 -1.55 4.26
N TYR A 63 -6.80 -2.02 3.35
CA TYR A 63 -6.38 -2.74 2.16
C TYR A 63 -6.37 -1.78 0.99
N LEU A 64 -5.22 -1.73 0.32
CA LEU A 64 -4.95 -0.82 -0.77
C LEU A 64 -5.08 -1.57 -2.09
N GLY A 65 -5.84 -0.98 -3.02
CA GLY A 65 -5.88 -1.42 -4.42
C GLY A 65 -4.60 -1.05 -5.16
N ASN A 66 -4.47 -1.47 -6.42
CA ASN A 66 -3.30 -1.16 -7.23
C ASN A 66 -3.18 0.36 -7.49
N GLY A 67 -2.13 1.03 -6.98
CA GLY A 67 -1.90 2.47 -7.18
C GLY A 67 -1.10 3.14 -6.07
N SER A 68 -0.69 4.40 -6.26
CA SER A 68 -0.06 5.20 -5.19
C SER A 68 -1.12 5.94 -4.37
N TYR A 69 -0.98 5.90 -3.05
CA TYR A 69 -1.89 6.54 -2.10
C TYR A 69 -1.17 7.58 -1.26
N LYS A 70 -1.90 8.63 -0.89
CA LYS A 70 -1.52 9.61 0.12
C LYS A 70 -2.35 9.38 1.37
N PHE A 71 -1.69 9.25 2.51
CA PHE A 71 -2.32 9.07 3.81
C PHE A 71 -2.08 10.29 4.69
N ILE A 72 -3.14 10.77 5.32
CA ILE A 72 -3.06 11.84 6.32
C ILE A 72 -3.72 11.32 7.59
N LEU A 73 -2.92 11.14 8.63
CA LEU A 73 -3.39 10.80 9.96
C LEU A 73 -3.62 12.08 10.75
N THR A 74 -4.80 12.17 11.35
CA THR A 74 -5.18 13.24 12.28
C THR A 74 -5.56 12.64 13.63
N ASP A 75 -5.40 13.42 14.69
CA ASP A 75 -5.92 13.11 16.02
C ASP A 75 -7.46 13.13 16.07
N ALA A 76 -8.06 12.63 17.16
CA ALA A 76 -9.48 12.80 17.45
C ALA A 76 -9.93 14.28 17.44
N ALA A 77 -9.03 15.21 17.73
CA ALA A 77 -9.26 16.66 17.62
C ALA A 77 -9.07 17.24 16.19
N ASP A 78 -8.99 16.40 15.16
CA ASP A 78 -8.74 16.78 13.75
C ASP A 78 -7.39 17.51 13.52
N VAL A 79 -6.41 17.27 14.40
CA VAL A 79 -5.05 17.83 14.27
C VAL A 79 -4.17 16.87 13.47
N PRO A 80 -3.55 17.27 12.34
CA PRO A 80 -2.68 16.40 11.56
C PRO A 80 -1.41 16.05 12.34
N ILE A 81 -1.14 14.75 12.47
CA ILE A 81 0.01 14.20 13.18
C ILE A 81 1.04 13.68 12.18
N TYR A 82 0.55 12.98 11.16
CA TYR A 82 1.40 12.30 10.18
C TYR A 82 0.80 12.45 8.79
N GLU A 83 1.64 12.83 7.82
CA GLU A 83 1.29 12.83 6.41
C GLU A 83 2.34 12.00 5.66
N LYS A 84 1.85 11.13 4.78
CA LYS A 84 2.69 10.28 3.95
C LYS A 84 2.12 10.19 2.54
N ASP A 85 2.87 10.74 1.61
CA ASP A 85 2.59 10.64 0.18
C ASP A 85 3.37 9.47 -0.45
N ASP A 86 2.92 9.03 -1.62
CA ASP A 86 3.51 7.95 -2.42
C ASP A 86 3.60 6.59 -1.72
N ILE A 87 2.53 6.21 -1.02
CA ILE A 87 2.39 4.87 -0.45
C ILE A 87 1.88 3.92 -1.51
N GLN A 88 2.78 3.07 -1.98
CA GLN A 88 2.47 1.97 -2.88
C GLN A 88 2.11 0.72 -2.05
N PRO A 89 1.03 0.00 -2.35
CA PRO A 89 0.83 -1.33 -1.81
C PRO A 89 2.03 -2.19 -2.25
N SER A 90 2.78 -2.72 -1.29
CA SER A 90 3.67 -3.83 -1.59
C SER A 90 2.78 -5.03 -1.89
N ALA A 91 2.35 -5.17 -3.14
CA ALA A 91 1.83 -6.43 -3.65
C ALA A 91 2.91 -7.45 -3.30
N GLY A 92 2.57 -8.42 -2.45
CA GLY A 92 3.51 -9.47 -2.07
C GLY A 92 4.10 -10.00 -3.36
N VAL A 93 5.41 -9.81 -3.51
CA VAL A 93 6.13 -10.14 -4.73
C VAL A 93 5.76 -11.56 -5.14
N ASP A 94 4.98 -11.72 -6.20
CA ASP A 94 5.12 -12.92 -6.99
C ASP A 94 6.47 -12.77 -7.66
N VAL A 95 7.49 -13.25 -6.95
CA VAL A 95 8.70 -13.71 -7.61
C VAL A 95 8.27 -14.90 -8.48
N GLU A 96 7.65 -14.61 -9.63
CA GLU A 96 7.72 -15.46 -10.80
C GLU A 96 9.20 -15.74 -10.93
N SER A 97 9.58 -16.95 -10.52
CA SER A 97 10.97 -17.35 -10.49
C SER A 97 11.40 -17.31 -11.94
N ALA A 98 12.05 -16.21 -12.33
CA ALA A 98 12.91 -16.22 -13.47
C ALA A 98 13.84 -17.41 -13.22
N SER A 99 13.64 -18.50 -13.95
CA SER A 99 14.78 -19.24 -14.42
C SER A 99 15.34 -18.35 -15.53
N PRO A 100 16.38 -17.54 -15.29
CA PRO A 100 17.18 -17.04 -16.38
C PRO A 100 17.86 -18.26 -17.00
N GLY A 101 17.17 -18.96 -17.90
CA GLY A 101 17.87 -19.76 -18.89
C GLY A 101 18.84 -18.79 -19.58
N PRO A 102 20.14 -19.09 -19.64
CA PRO A 102 21.06 -18.19 -20.32
C PRO A 102 20.69 -18.19 -21.79
N ASN A 103 19.97 -17.15 -22.21
CA ASN A 103 19.85 -16.79 -23.62
C ASN A 103 21.23 -16.32 -24.06
N THR A 104 22.14 -17.26 -24.31
CA THR A 104 23.31 -16.97 -25.13
C THR A 104 22.78 -16.70 -26.52
N PRO A 105 22.98 -15.50 -27.08
CA PRO A 105 22.79 -15.32 -28.50
C PRO A 105 23.81 -16.24 -29.18
N SER A 106 23.34 -17.31 -29.82
CA SER A 106 24.17 -18.04 -30.76
C SER A 106 24.11 -17.25 -32.07
N PRO A 107 25.16 -16.49 -32.45
CA PRO A 107 25.25 -16.00 -33.81
C PRO A 107 25.42 -17.21 -34.72
N THR A 108 24.34 -17.69 -35.31
CA THR A 108 24.38 -18.58 -36.48
C THR A 108 24.84 -17.76 -37.69
N GLY A 109 26.13 -17.45 -37.67
CA GLY A 109 26.83 -16.63 -38.64
C GLY A 109 28.20 -17.22 -38.97
N ARG A 110 28.19 -18.29 -39.77
CA ARG A 110 29.20 -18.58 -40.79
C ARG A 110 30.60 -18.98 -40.29
N TRP A 111 30.81 -20.29 -40.16
CA TRP A 111 32.15 -20.90 -40.14
C TRP A 111 32.97 -20.46 -41.36
N ARG A 112 34.18 -19.99 -41.08
CA ARG A 112 35.19 -19.48 -42.02
C ARG A 112 35.72 -20.58 -42.96
N ARG A 113 35.96 -20.24 -44.23
CA ARG A 113 37.05 -20.79 -45.05
C ARG A 113 37.62 -19.66 -45.92
N ILE A 114 38.75 -19.11 -45.49
CA ILE A 114 39.97 -18.95 -46.29
C ILE A 114 41.14 -19.31 -45.38
#